data_AF-A0A0K0FM71-F1
#
_entry.id   AF-A0A0K0FM71-F1
#
_cell.length_a   1.000
_cell.length_b   1.000
_cell.length_c   1.000
_cell.angle_alpha   90.00
_cell.angle_beta   90.00
_cell.angle_gamma   90.00
#
_symmetry.space_group_name_H-M   'P 1'
#
loop_
_entity.id
_entity.type
_entity.pdbx_description
1 polymer ?
#
loop_
_entity_poly.entity_id
_entity_poly.type
_entity_poly.pdbx_seq_one_letter_code
_entity_poly.pdbx_strand_id
1 'polypeptide(L)'
;MNDQVWQCGDNFLNRYLALKGALVSCTRNQSWKINNCCQIHDNCYDEKTLSRYECDTSLEKCFEDAISIEIGLKKFTCKVLISTFQIFVEMFGNRAYNKTI
;
A
#
# COMPACT_ATOMS: atom_id res chain seq x y z
N MET A 1 -9.84 10.60 -16.24
CA MET A 1 -9.08 9.79 -15.28
C MET A 1 -7.71 9.60 -15.92
N ASN A 2 -6.61 9.86 -15.22
CA ASN A 2 -5.39 9.15 -15.58
C ASN A 2 -5.55 7.79 -14.89
N ASP A 3 -5.80 6.75 -15.68
CA ASP A 3 -6.10 5.39 -15.25
C ASP A 3 -4.84 4.72 -14.72
N GLN A 4 -4.34 5.18 -13.57
CA GLN A 4 -3.18 4.56 -12.93
C GLN A 4 -3.61 3.19 -12.39
N VAL A 5 -2.97 2.13 -12.88
CA VAL A 5 -3.21 0.74 -12.46
C VAL A 5 -2.96 0.62 -10.95
N TRP A 6 -3.86 -0.05 -10.24
CA TRP A 6 -3.71 -0.29 -8.81
C TRP A 6 -2.59 -1.30 -8.54
N GLN A 7 -1.64 -0.94 -7.67
CA GLN A 7 -0.42 -1.67 -7.39
C GLN A 7 -0.46 -2.44 -6.07
N CYS A 8 -1.17 -1.97 -5.04
CA CYS A 8 -1.20 -2.68 -3.76
C CYS A 8 -1.77 -4.09 -3.93
N GLY A 9 -0.94 -5.12 -3.70
CA GLY A 9 -1.28 -6.53 -3.86
C GLY A 9 -0.32 -7.25 -4.81
N ASP A 10 -0.07 -8.53 -4.56
CA ASP A 10 0.96 -9.33 -5.24
C ASP A 10 0.46 -10.06 -6.51
N ASN A 11 -0.84 -10.05 -6.76
CA ASN A 11 -1.47 -10.67 -7.93
C ASN A 11 -2.76 -9.93 -8.32
N PHE A 12 -3.33 -10.28 -9.47
CA PHE A 12 -4.52 -9.62 -10.01
C PHE A 12 -5.71 -9.59 -9.03
N LEU A 13 -6.03 -10.72 -8.39
CA LEU A 13 -7.16 -10.82 -7.47
C LEU A 13 -6.92 -9.95 -6.23
N ASN A 14 -5.74 -10.02 -5.65
CA ASN A 14 -5.38 -9.24 -4.47
C ASN A 14 -5.36 -7.74 -4.77
N ARG A 15 -4.84 -7.33 -5.94
CA ARG A 15 -4.89 -5.93 -6.41
C ARG A 15 -6.33 -5.44 -6.58
N TYR A 16 -7.19 -6.27 -7.17
CA TYR A 16 -8.61 -5.91 -7.32
C TYR A 16 -9.32 -5.75 -5.98
N LEU A 17 -9.12 -6.68 -5.03
CA LEU A 17 -9.72 -6.62 -3.70
C LEU A 17 -9.19 -5.41 -2.91
N ALA A 18 -7.90 -5.14 -2.97
CA ALA A 18 -7.29 -3.97 -2.34
C ALA A 18 -7.84 -2.65 -2.92
N LEU A 19 -8.01 -2.56 -4.24
CA LEU A 19 -8.65 -1.40 -4.88
C LEU A 19 -10.08 -1.20 -4.38
N LYS A 20 -10.88 -2.27 -4.33
CA LYS A 20 -12.27 -2.18 -3.83
C LYS A 20 -12.30 -1.77 -2.36
N GLY A 21 -11.42 -2.32 -1.54
CA GLY A 21 -11.24 -1.91 -0.14
C GLY A 21 -10.91 -0.43 -0.01
N ALA A 22 -9.96 0.08 -0.81
CA ALA A 22 -9.57 1.49 -0.81
C ALA A 22 -10.73 2.42 -1.21
N LEU A 23 -11.46 2.09 -2.28
CA LEU A 23 -12.58 2.92 -2.75
C LEU A 23 -13.72 2.99 -1.72
N VAL A 24 -13.91 1.96 -0.90
CA VAL A 24 -14.91 1.94 0.18
C VAL A 24 -14.41 2.69 1.41
N SER A 25 -13.17 2.46 1.81
CA SER A 25 -12.64 2.90 3.10
C SER A 25 -12.00 4.29 3.08
N CYS A 26 -11.51 4.75 1.93
CA CYS A 26 -10.72 5.97 1.79
C CYS A 26 -11.41 7.01 0.90
N THR A 27 -10.95 8.26 0.96
CA THR A 27 -11.26 9.26 -0.08
C THR A 27 -10.50 8.92 -1.36
N ARG A 28 -10.89 9.55 -2.47
CA ARG A 28 -10.17 9.38 -3.75
C ARG A 28 -8.70 9.81 -3.65
N ASN A 29 -8.44 10.91 -2.93
CA ASN A 29 -7.08 11.45 -2.74
C ASN A 29 -6.22 10.50 -1.90
N GLN A 30 -6.76 9.99 -0.79
CA GLN A 30 -6.09 8.97 0.03
C GLN A 30 -5.79 7.71 -0.78
N SER A 31 -6.77 7.19 -1.52
CA SER A 31 -6.61 5.98 -2.34
C SER A 31 -5.49 6.14 -3.37
N TRP A 32 -5.41 7.30 -4.01
CA TRP A 32 -4.35 7.59 -4.98
C TRP A 32 -2.95 7.60 -4.32
N LYS A 33 -2.82 8.23 -3.16
CA LYS A 33 -1.56 8.27 -2.41
C LYS A 33 -1.14 6.89 -1.91
N ILE A 34 -2.08 6.12 -1.37
CA ILE A 34 -1.86 4.72 -0.95
C ILE A 34 -1.34 3.90 -2.13
N ASN A 35 -1.97 4.04 -3.31
CA ASN A 35 -1.53 3.32 -4.49
C ASN A 35 -0.09 3.67 -4.89
N ASN A 36 0.28 4.95 -4.81
CA ASN A 36 1.63 5.41 -5.06
C ASN A 36 2.63 4.86 -4.04
N CYS A 37 2.26 4.78 -2.76
CA CYS A 37 3.09 4.15 -1.73
C CYS A 37 3.39 2.68 -2.05
N CYS A 38 2.38 1.92 -2.49
CA CYS A 38 2.57 0.53 -2.89
C CYS A 38 3.45 0.41 -4.14
N GLN A 39 3.30 1.29 -5.13
CA GLN A 39 4.18 1.30 -6.29
C GLN A 39 5.65 1.52 -5.91
N ILE A 40 5.91 2.47 -4.99
CA ILE A 40 7.27 2.74 -4.49
C ILE A 40 7.81 1.53 -3.71
N HIS A 41 6.98 0.87 -2.91
CA HIS A 41 7.36 -0.31 -2.14
C HIS A 41 7.66 -1.53 -3.02
N ASP A 42 6.81 -1.81 -4.02
CA ASP A 42 7.04 -2.87 -5.01
C ASP A 42 8.37 -2.64 -5.74
N ASN A 43 8.64 -1.40 -6.19
CA ASN A 43 9.92 -1.05 -6.81
C ASN A 43 11.11 -1.25 -5.85
N CYS A 44 10.96 -0.90 -4.56
CA CYS A 44 12.00 -1.11 -3.55
C CYS A 44 12.30 -2.60 -3.35
N TYR A 45 11.27 -3.45 -3.35
CA TYR A 45 11.39 -4.90 -3.29
C TYR A 45 12.07 -5.49 -4.53
N ASP A 46 11.77 -4.96 -5.71
CA ASP A 46 12.34 -5.43 -6.99
C ASP A 46 13.81 -5.02 -7.15
N GLU A 47 14.15 -3.78 -6.81
CA GLU A 47 15.51 -3.24 -6.95
C GLU A 47 16.51 -3.85 -5.94
N LYS A 48 16.03 -4.24 -4.75
CA LYS A 48 16.84 -4.82 -3.66
C LYS A 48 18.06 -3.97 -3.28
N THR A 49 17.98 -2.66 -3.49
CA THR A 49 18.99 -1.67 -3.11
C THR A 49 18.95 -1.35 -1.62
N LEU A 50 17.76 -1.49 -1.01
CA LEU A 50 17.51 -1.37 0.43
C LEU A 50 17.10 -2.72 1.00
N SER A 51 17.29 -2.92 2.30
CA SER A 51 16.77 -4.09 2.99
C SER A 51 15.24 -4.09 3.02
N ARG A 52 14.64 -5.28 3.15
CA ARG A 52 13.19 -5.43 3.35
C ARG A 52 12.65 -4.52 4.46
N TYR A 53 13.36 -4.47 5.60
CA TYR A 53 12.96 -3.66 6.74
C TYR A 53 12.90 -2.16 6.39
N GLU A 54 13.86 -1.66 5.60
CA GLU A 54 13.89 -0.27 5.15
C GLU A 54 12.78 0.04 4.15
N CYS A 55 12.49 -0.86 3.21
CA CYS A 55 11.34 -0.75 2.31
C CYS A 55 10.02 -0.72 3.10
N ASP A 56 9.82 -1.68 4.02
CA ASP A 56 8.60 -1.80 4.83
C ASP A 56 8.41 -0.55 5.72
N THR A 57 9.47 -0.10 6.40
CA THR A 57 9.43 1.13 7.22
C THR A 57 9.09 2.37 6.38
N SER A 58 9.58 2.43 5.14
CA SER A 58 9.29 3.55 4.23
C SER A 58 7.83 3.51 3.74
N LEU A 59 7.29 2.32 3.49
CA LEU A 59 5.88 2.12 3.17
C LEU A 59 4.97 2.58 4.32
N GLU A 60 5.29 2.20 5.56
CA GLU A 60 4.52 2.61 6.73
C GLU A 60 4.43 4.14 6.86
N LYS A 61 5.56 4.83 6.74
CA LYS A 61 5.59 6.31 6.75
C LYS A 61 4.78 6.91 5.61
N CYS A 62 4.92 6.37 4.39
CA CYS A 62 4.15 6.83 3.24
C CYS A 62 2.64 6.68 3.46
N PHE A 63 2.22 5.57 4.06
CA PHE A 63 0.82 5.34 4.41
C PHE A 63 0.31 6.32 5.47
N GLU A 64 1.08 6.61 6.51
CA GLU A 64 0.73 7.63 7.50
C GLU A 64 0.54 9.01 6.86
N ASP A 65 1.45 9.40 5.97
CA ASP A 65 1.36 10.65 5.20
C ASP A 65 0.14 10.67 4.26
N ALA A 66 -0.22 9.53 3.67
CA ALA A 66 -1.37 9.41 2.79
C ALA A 66 -2.70 9.69 3.51
N ILE A 67 -2.79 9.42 4.82
CA ILE A 67 -4.02 9.62 5.62
C ILE A 67 -3.99 10.84 6.52
N SER A 68 -2.82 11.44 6.77
CA SER A 68 -2.67 12.57 7.70
C SER A 68 -3.50 13.80 7.28
N ILE A 69 -3.70 13.96 5.97
CA ILE A 69 -4.30 15.14 5.32
C ILE A 69 -5.82 15.24 5.52
N GLU A 70 -6.49 14.13 5.81
CA GLU A 70 -7.95 14.09 5.91
C GLU A 70 -8.42 14.07 7.38
N ILE A 71 -9.67 14.49 7.59
CA ILE A 71 -10.36 14.50 8.89
C ILE A 71 -11.67 13.69 8.84
N GLY A 72 -12.19 13.30 10.00
CA GLY A 72 -13.49 12.63 10.13
C GLY A 72 -13.48 11.12 9.85
N LEU A 73 -14.67 10.56 9.57
CA LEU A 73 -14.91 9.11 9.49
C LEU A 73 -14.03 8.41 8.44
N LYS A 74 -13.81 9.07 7.29
CA LYS A 74 -12.98 8.50 6.21
C LYS A 74 -11.51 8.35 6.61
N LYS A 75 -10.97 9.25 7.44
CA LYS A 75 -9.64 9.08 8.03
C LYS A 75 -9.56 7.78 8.83
N PHE A 76 -10.56 7.53 9.67
CA PHE A 76 -10.61 6.34 10.52
C PHE A 76 -10.73 5.05 9.70
N THR A 77 -11.70 4.97 8.78
CA THR A 77 -11.90 3.77 7.95
C THR A 77 -10.69 3.50 7.05
N CYS A 78 -10.06 4.55 6.51
CA CYS A 78 -8.87 4.41 5.69
C CYS A 78 -7.66 3.93 6.51
N LYS A 79 -7.51 4.42 7.75
CA LYS A 79 -6.48 3.93 8.67
C LYS A 79 -6.62 2.43 8.94
N VAL A 80 -7.84 1.94 9.17
CA VAL A 80 -8.11 0.50 9.36
C VAL A 80 -7.67 -0.32 8.14
N LEU A 81 -7.96 0.16 6.93
CA LEU A 81 -7.51 -0.50 5.71
C LEU A 81 -5.98 -0.56 5.62
N ILE A 82 -5.31 0.55 5.88
CA ILE A 82 -3.84 0.63 5.87
C ILE A 82 -3.22 -0.32 6.90
N SER A 83 -3.76 -0.37 8.12
CA SER A 83 -3.29 -1.32 9.13
C SER A 83 -3.44 -2.76 8.67
N THR A 84 -4.49 -3.07 7.90
CA THR A 84 -4.66 -4.38 7.28
C THR A 84 -3.59 -4.66 6.23
N PHE A 85 -3.24 -3.67 5.39
CA PHE A 85 -2.13 -3.80 4.43
C PHE A 85 -0.79 -4.02 5.12
N GLN A 86 -0.50 -3.27 6.20
CA GLN A 86 0.72 -3.43 6.99
C GLN A 86 0.84 -4.85 7.57
N ILE A 87 -0.24 -5.39 8.14
CA ILE A 87 -0.28 -6.78 8.62
C ILE A 87 0.05 -7.77 7.49
N PHE A 88 -0.50 -7.57 6.29
CA PHE A 88 -0.20 -8.46 5.17
C PHE A 88 1.27 -8.35 4.70
N VAL A 89 1.85 -7.16 4.72
CA VAL A 89 3.28 -6.97 4.43
C VAL A 89 4.13 -7.63 5.51
N GLU A 90 3.77 -7.55 6.78
CA GLU A 90 4.48 -8.24 7.86
C GLU A 90 4.43 -9.77 7.68
N MET A 91 3.25 -10.31 7.38
CA MET A 91 3.03 -11.76 7.22
C MET A 91 3.69 -12.33 5.96
N PHE A 92 3.62 -11.61 4.84
CA PHE A 92 3.98 -12.15 3.51
C PHE A 92 5.17 -11.44 2.84
N GLY A 93 5.61 -10.31 3.37
CA GLY A 93 6.65 -9.47 2.80
C GLY A 93 7.98 -10.18 2.66
N ASN A 94 8.36 -11.05 3.61
CA ASN A 94 9.59 -11.84 3.48
C ASN A 94 9.57 -12.76 2.25
N ARG A 95 8.42 -13.37 1.93
CA ARG A 95 8.28 -14.19 0.74
C ARG A 95 8.29 -13.34 -0.53
N ALA A 96 7.61 -12.19 -0.51
CA ALA A 96 7.54 -11.29 -1.65
C ALA A 96 8.92 -10.69 -1.98
N TYR A 97 9.65 -10.17 -0.98
CA TYR A 97 10.98 -9.59 -1.14
C TYR A 97 12.02 -10.57 -1.71
N ASN A 98 11.94 -11.84 -1.29
CA ASN A 98 12.89 -12.87 -1.72
C ASN A 98 12.52 -13.52 -3.06
N LYS A 99 11.39 -13.17 -3.66
CA LYS A 99 11.04 -13.68 -4.99
C LYS A 99 12.10 -13.23 -5.99
N THR A 100 12.59 -14.15 -6.82
CA THR A 100 13.49 -13.86 -7.94
C THR A 100 12.61 -13.58 -9.15
N ILE A 101 12.86 -12.48 -9.86
CA ILE A 101 12.23 -12.16 -11.14
C ILE A 101 12.70 -13.17 -12.19
#